data_AF-A0A1H9U4X9-F1
#
_entry.id   AF-A0A1H9U4X9-F1
#
_cell.length_a   1.000
_cell.length_b   1.000
_cell.length_c   1.000
_cell.angle_alpha   90.00
_cell.angle_beta   90.00
_cell.angle_gamma   90.00
#
_symmetry.space_group_name_H-M   'P 1'
#
loop_
_entity.id
_entity.type
_entity.pdbx_description
1 polymer ?
#
loop_
_entity_poly.entity_id
_entity_poly.type
_entity_poly.pdbx_seq_one_letter_code
_entity_poly.pdbx_strand_id
1 'polypeptide(L)'
;LTAGVSRITFVLSKYFSQLLTVILGTMLYLGSTFVFSFFKYGMDNIQVGALAQDIVFATLSVSFCISVILSLATILLISFNSSILATIFIAIYPMLIQIIALITKWSGLKYFDFFSLAQNMALNDLAGEALIPYILISLGLIACSIVINAQVIKRKEF
;
A
#
# COMPACT_ATOMS: atom_id res chain seq x y z
N LEU A 1 -18.65 14.28 17.17
CA LEU A 1 -18.70 14.38 15.68
C LEU A 1 -19.29 13.11 15.04
N THR A 2 -20.17 12.38 15.74
CA THR A 2 -20.68 11.04 15.37
C THR A 2 -22.22 10.98 15.43
N ALA A 3 -22.92 12.07 15.11
CA ALA A 3 -24.38 12.13 15.28
C ALA A 3 -25.20 11.67 14.05
N GLY A 4 -24.58 11.34 12.91
CA GLY A 4 -25.37 11.01 11.71
C GLY A 4 -24.76 10.03 10.70
N VAL A 5 -23.47 9.69 10.81
CA VAL A 5 -22.82 8.77 9.86
C VAL A 5 -22.56 7.43 10.56
N SER A 6 -23.03 6.34 9.96
CA SER A 6 -22.74 4.98 10.44
C SER A 6 -21.24 4.81 10.67
N ARG A 7 -20.84 4.22 11.80
CA ARG A 7 -19.43 3.99 12.16
C ARG A 7 -18.64 3.30 11.04
N ILE A 8 -19.29 2.41 10.30
CA ILE A 8 -18.73 1.73 9.13
C ILE A 8 -18.48 2.72 7.99
N THR A 9 -19.43 3.61 7.70
CA THR A 9 -19.27 4.65 6.68
C THR A 9 -18.13 5.61 7.02
N PHE A 10 -17.94 5.96 8.29
CA PHE A 10 -16.79 6.77 8.72
C PHE A 10 -15.45 6.07 8.44
N VAL A 11 -15.33 4.79 8.82
CA VAL A 11 -14.12 4.00 8.56
C VAL A 11 -13.90 3.87 7.06
N LEU A 12 -14.92 3.48 6.30
CA LEU A 12 -14.85 3.30 4.85
C LEU A 12 -14.40 4.58 4.13
N SER A 13 -14.97 5.73 4.48
CA SER A 13 -14.57 7.03 3.91
C SER A 13 -13.11 7.36 4.20
N LYS A 14 -12.61 7.03 5.40
CA LYS A 14 -11.20 7.26 5.76
C LYS A 14 -10.26 6.38 4.94
N TYR A 15 -10.62 5.10 4.77
CA TYR A 15 -9.87 4.16 3.94
C TYR A 15 -9.86 4.57 2.46
N PHE A 16 -11.00 4.98 1.94
CA PHE A 16 -11.12 5.45 0.56
C PHE A 16 -10.30 6.72 0.33
N SER A 17 -10.39 7.70 1.23
CA SER A 17 -9.59 8.93 1.16
C SER A 17 -8.09 8.62 1.22
N GLN A 18 -7.67 7.69 2.09
CA GLN A 18 -6.27 7.28 2.17
C GLN A 18 -5.79 6.61 0.89
N LEU A 19 -6.56 5.67 0.34
CA LEU A 19 -6.23 4.98 -0.90
C LEU A 19 -6.14 5.95 -2.08
N LEU A 20 -7.08 6.89 -2.19
CA LEU A 20 -7.06 7.93 -3.21
C LEU A 20 -5.82 8.83 -3.11
N THR A 21 -5.47 9.27 -1.89
CA THR A 21 -4.26 10.07 -1.64
C THR A 21 -3.00 9.32 -2.06
N VAL A 22 -2.90 8.03 -1.74
CA VAL A 22 -1.74 7.22 -2.11
C VAL A 22 -1.68 7.02 -3.62
N ILE A 23 -2.79 6.71 -4.29
CA ILE A 23 -2.84 6.57 -5.75
C ILE A 23 -2.38 7.85 -6.45
N LEU A 24 -2.90 9.00 -6.04
CA LEU A 24 -2.51 10.29 -6.61
C LEU A 24 -1.03 10.59 -6.34
N GLY A 25 -0.54 10.32 -5.12
CA GLY A 25 0.87 10.50 -4.77
C GLY A 25 1.80 9.61 -5.60
N THR A 26 1.45 8.34 -5.79
CA THR A 26 2.22 7.39 -6.60
C THR A 26 2.16 7.74 -8.08
N MET A 27 1.00 8.18 -8.60
CA MET A 27 0.86 8.71 -9.97
C MET A 27 1.77 9.92 -10.20
N LEU A 28 1.80 10.87 -9.26
CA LEU A 28 2.66 12.05 -9.36
C LEU A 28 4.15 11.67 -9.31
N TYR A 29 4.52 10.74 -8.43
CA TYR A 29 5.89 10.24 -8.35
C TYR A 29 6.33 9.58 -9.66
N LEU A 30 5.62 8.56 -10.13
CA LEU A 30 5.99 7.85 -11.37
C LEU A 30 5.86 8.76 -12.60
N GLY A 31 4.83 9.60 -12.66
CA GLY A 31 4.66 10.62 -13.70
C GLY A 31 5.85 11.59 -13.76
N SER A 32 6.35 12.05 -12.61
CA SER A 32 7.54 12.90 -12.57
C SER A 32 8.78 12.16 -13.08
N THR A 33 8.98 10.90 -12.68
CA THR A 33 10.12 10.09 -13.16
C THR A 33 10.06 9.84 -14.66
N PHE A 34 8.86 9.63 -15.23
CA PHE A 34 8.66 9.51 -16.66
C PHE A 34 9.05 10.80 -17.40
N VAL A 35 8.60 11.96 -16.90
CA VAL A 35 8.95 13.27 -17.47
C VAL A 35 10.46 13.53 -17.40
N PHE A 36 11.10 13.27 -16.26
CA PHE A 36 12.56 13.45 -16.13
C PHE A 36 13.35 12.48 -17.02
N SER A 37 12.90 11.23 -17.13
CA SER A 37 13.52 10.24 -18.04
C SER A 37 13.39 10.65 -19.50
N PHE A 38 12.24 11.20 -19.89
CA PHE A 38 12.02 11.76 -21.23
C PHE A 38 13.04 12.85 -21.57
N PHE A 39 13.24 13.82 -20.67
CA PHE A 39 14.19 14.91 -20.88
C PHE A 39 15.66 14.44 -20.94
N LYS A 40 16.02 13.39 -20.20
CA LYS A 40 17.42 12.93 -20.09
C LYS A 40 17.82 11.93 -21.16
N TYR A 41 16.93 11.03 -21.57
CA TYR A 41 17.26 9.88 -22.42
C TYR A 41 16.60 9.89 -23.80
N GLY A 42 15.66 10.81 -24.06
CA GLY A 42 14.91 10.82 -25.32
C GLY A 42 13.97 9.61 -25.47
N MET A 43 13.23 9.53 -26.58
CA MET A 43 12.24 8.48 -26.85
C MET A 43 12.63 7.51 -27.96
N ASP A 44 13.91 7.41 -28.29
CA ASP A 44 14.35 6.54 -29.38
C ASP A 44 14.13 5.07 -29.00
N ASN A 45 13.31 4.35 -29.79
CA ASN A 45 12.88 2.96 -29.61
C ASN A 45 11.95 2.63 -28.43
N ILE A 46 11.30 3.62 -27.80
CA ILE A 46 10.39 3.36 -26.68
C ILE A 46 8.93 3.23 -27.17
N GLN A 47 8.31 2.07 -26.92
CA GLN A 47 6.85 1.88 -27.10
C GLN A 47 6.09 2.58 -25.96
N VAL A 48 5.74 3.85 -26.17
CA VAL A 48 5.06 4.70 -25.18
C VAL A 48 3.77 4.06 -24.63
N GLY A 49 3.03 3.33 -25.47
CA GLY A 49 1.80 2.64 -25.06
C GLY A 49 2.02 1.52 -24.04
N ALA A 50 3.06 0.69 -24.25
CA ALA A 50 3.40 -0.39 -23.32
C ALA A 50 3.90 0.18 -21.97
N LEU A 51 4.74 1.22 -22.02
CA LEU A 51 5.19 1.91 -20.80
C LEU A 51 4.05 2.55 -20.01
N ALA A 52 3.07 3.16 -20.70
CA ALA A 52 1.92 3.76 -20.02
C ALA A 52 1.11 2.69 -19.27
N GLN A 53 0.93 1.51 -19.87
CA GLN A 53 0.29 0.38 -19.22
C GLN A 53 1.09 -0.09 -18.01
N ASP A 54 2.40 -0.26 -18.14
CA ASP A 54 3.28 -0.69 -17.04
C ASP A 54 3.27 0.31 -15.89
N ILE A 55 3.29 1.61 -16.18
CA ILE A 55 3.18 2.67 -15.16
C ILE A 55 1.85 2.56 -14.40
N VAL A 56 0.73 2.35 -15.10
CA VAL A 56 -0.59 2.20 -14.44
C VAL A 56 -0.62 0.97 -13.53
N PHE A 57 -0.13 -0.18 -14.00
CA PHE A 57 -0.06 -1.39 -13.19
C PHE A 57 0.88 -1.24 -12.00
N ALA A 58 2.02 -0.58 -12.18
CA ALA A 58 2.97 -0.30 -11.12
C ALA A 58 2.36 0.64 -10.08
N THR A 59 1.69 1.72 -10.51
CA THR A 59 1.00 2.64 -9.61
C THR A 59 -0.02 1.90 -8.76
N LEU A 60 -0.93 1.15 -9.38
CA LEU A 60 -1.97 0.45 -8.63
C LEU A 60 -1.35 -0.51 -7.60
N SER A 61 -0.37 -1.30 -8.02
CA SER A 61 0.29 -2.27 -7.15
C SER A 61 0.95 -1.61 -5.94
N VAL A 62 1.79 -0.60 -6.18
CA VAL A 62 2.49 0.13 -5.11
C VAL A 62 1.48 0.83 -4.19
N SER A 63 0.44 1.45 -4.75
CA SER A 63 -0.57 2.14 -3.94
C SER A 63 -1.38 1.19 -3.07
N PHE A 64 -1.71 -0.02 -3.55
CA PHE A 64 -2.36 -1.05 -2.73
C PHE A 64 -1.44 -1.52 -1.60
N CYS A 65 -0.16 -1.77 -1.88
CA CYS A 65 0.82 -2.18 -0.87
C CYS A 65 0.97 -1.13 0.24
N ILE A 66 1.17 0.15 -0.13
CA ILE A 66 1.26 1.25 0.84
C ILE A 66 -0.04 1.38 1.65
N SER A 67 -1.20 1.20 1.01
CA SER A 67 -2.50 1.25 1.67
C SER A 67 -2.66 0.17 2.74
N VAL A 68 -2.08 -1.03 2.54
CA VAL A 68 -2.05 -2.09 3.58
C VAL A 68 -1.25 -1.65 4.79
N ILE A 69 -0.06 -1.09 4.61
CA ILE A 69 0.79 -0.65 5.74
C ILE A 69 0.06 0.44 6.54
N LEU A 70 -0.48 1.45 5.84
CA LEU A 70 -1.22 2.54 6.47
C LEU A 70 -2.52 2.07 7.13
N SER A 71 -3.17 1.04 6.57
CA SER A 71 -4.31 0.37 7.17
C SER A 71 -3.98 -0.23 8.54
N LEU A 72 -2.91 -1.03 8.60
CA LEU A 72 -2.43 -1.64 9.84
C LEU A 72 -1.99 -0.57 10.85
N ALA A 73 -1.32 0.48 10.38
CA ALA A 73 -0.95 1.62 11.20
C ALA A 73 -2.19 2.33 11.79
N THR A 74 -3.29 2.42 11.02
CA THR A 74 -4.56 2.99 11.50
C THR A 74 -5.19 2.12 12.58
N ILE A 75 -5.10 0.79 12.48
CA ILE A 75 -5.53 -0.12 13.56
C ILE A 75 -4.74 0.15 14.83
N LEU A 76 -3.42 0.26 14.74
CA LEU A 76 -2.56 0.57 15.89
C LEU A 76 -2.90 1.95 16.46
N LEU A 77 -3.08 2.96 15.61
CA LEU A 77 -3.47 4.31 16.01
C LEU A 77 -4.76 4.27 16.83
N ILE A 78 -5.81 3.60 16.33
CA ILE A 78 -7.10 3.54 17.02
C ILE A 78 -6.98 2.69 18.30
N SER A 79 -6.22 1.59 18.27
CA SER A 79 -6.09 0.66 19.40
C SER A 79 -5.25 1.21 20.55
N PHE A 80 -4.19 1.96 20.27
CA PHE A 80 -3.29 2.52 21.29
C PHE A 80 -3.50 4.03 21.52
N ASN A 81 -4.34 4.69 20.70
CA ASN A 81 -4.55 6.14 20.72
C ASN A 81 -3.23 6.94 20.64
N SER A 82 -2.24 6.40 19.92
CA SER A 82 -0.90 6.99 19.80
C SER A 82 -0.49 7.06 18.34
N SER A 83 -0.30 8.29 17.85
CA SER A 83 0.21 8.55 16.49
C SER A 83 1.69 8.18 16.36
N ILE A 84 2.45 8.31 17.44
CA ILE A 84 3.89 7.97 17.47
C ILE A 84 4.08 6.48 17.18
N LEU A 85 3.32 5.60 17.82
CA LEU A 85 3.40 4.16 17.59
C LEU A 85 3.04 3.78 16.15
N ALA A 86 2.00 4.39 15.59
CA ALA A 86 1.60 4.14 14.21
C ALA A 86 2.69 4.56 13.20
N THR A 87 3.32 5.71 13.40
CA THR A 87 4.41 6.20 12.54
C THR A 87 5.65 5.32 12.63
N ILE A 88 6.06 4.95 13.85
CA ILE A 88 7.18 4.03 14.08
C ILE A 88 6.92 2.70 13.39
N PHE A 89 5.70 2.17 13.50
CA PHE A 89 5.32 0.92 12.84
C PHE A 89 5.46 1.00 11.32
N ILE A 90 5.02 2.09 10.68
CA ILE A 90 5.16 2.27 9.23
C ILE A 90 6.63 2.19 8.81
N ALA A 91 7.53 2.86 9.56
CA ALA A 91 8.96 2.88 9.26
C ALA A 91 9.64 1.51 9.50
N ILE A 92 9.22 0.78 10.54
CA ILE A 92 9.84 -0.48 10.96
C ILE A 92 9.23 -1.70 10.25
N TYR A 93 8.03 -1.57 9.65
CA TYR A 93 7.31 -2.65 8.97
C TYR A 93 8.16 -3.47 7.99
N PRO A 94 8.96 -2.85 7.08
CA PRO A 94 9.81 -3.61 6.16
C PRO A 94 10.78 -4.56 6.88
N MET A 95 11.40 -4.08 7.95
CA MET A 95 12.35 -4.87 8.74
C MET A 95 11.66 -6.01 9.47
N LEU A 96 10.46 -5.77 10.02
CA LEU A 96 9.71 -6.81 10.73
C LEU A 96 9.34 -7.96 9.80
N ILE A 97 8.85 -7.67 8.60
CA ILE A 97 8.49 -8.72 7.64
C ILE A 97 9.72 -9.54 7.25
N GLN A 98 10.86 -8.91 6.97
CA GLN A 98 12.09 -9.62 6.66
C GLN A 98 12.57 -10.51 7.82
N ILE A 99 12.54 -10.00 9.06
CA ILE A 99 12.91 -10.79 10.25
C ILE A 99 11.98 -11.99 10.42
N ILE A 100 10.65 -11.79 10.30
CA ILE A 100 9.68 -12.88 10.43
C ILE A 100 9.88 -13.91 9.30
N ALA A 101 10.19 -13.47 8.09
CA ALA A 101 10.42 -14.35 6.94
C ALA A 101 11.65 -15.25 7.18
N LEU A 102 12.73 -14.70 7.73
CA LEU A 102 13.94 -15.45 8.07
C LEU A 102 13.69 -16.54 9.13
N ILE A 103 12.86 -16.25 10.13
CA ILE A 103 12.57 -17.18 11.23
C ILE A 103 11.59 -18.27 10.78
N THR A 104 10.49 -17.88 10.14
CA THR A 104 9.39 -18.80 9.83
C THR A 104 9.57 -19.57 8.52
N LYS A 105 10.43 -19.09 7.60
CA LYS A 105 10.62 -19.64 6.25
C LYS A 105 9.32 -19.85 5.48
N TRP A 106 8.26 -19.13 5.85
CA TRP A 106 6.94 -19.31 5.24
C TRP A 106 6.91 -18.64 3.87
N SER A 107 6.70 -19.44 2.83
CA SER A 107 6.65 -18.97 1.43
C SER A 107 5.57 -17.92 1.16
N GLY A 108 4.54 -17.84 2.01
CA GLY A 108 3.48 -16.83 1.93
C GLY A 108 3.90 -15.43 2.36
N LEU A 109 4.96 -15.29 3.18
CA LEU A 109 5.41 -13.98 3.66
C LEU A 109 5.93 -13.08 2.53
N LYS A 110 6.35 -13.66 1.41
CA LYS A 110 6.82 -12.92 0.23
C LYS A 110 5.78 -11.92 -0.30
N TYR A 111 4.49 -12.18 -0.05
CA TYR A 111 3.40 -11.30 -0.47
C TYR A 111 3.13 -10.14 0.50
N PHE A 112 3.72 -10.19 1.69
CA PHE A 112 3.71 -9.12 2.68
C PHE A 112 5.00 -8.30 2.66
N ASP A 113 6.05 -8.82 2.00
CA ASP A 113 7.30 -8.11 1.79
C ASP A 113 7.20 -7.12 0.63
N PHE A 114 6.60 -5.97 0.93
CA PHE A 114 6.45 -4.88 -0.02
C PHE A 114 7.76 -4.16 -0.34
N PHE A 115 8.78 -4.32 0.49
CA PHE A 115 10.08 -3.69 0.27
C PHE A 115 10.87 -4.43 -0.81
N SER A 116 10.95 -5.76 -0.71
CA SER A 116 11.54 -6.59 -1.77
C SER A 116 10.75 -6.45 -3.09
N LEU A 117 9.42 -6.33 -3.01
CA LEU A 117 8.60 -6.02 -4.19
C LEU A 117 9.01 -4.70 -4.85
N ALA A 118 9.14 -3.62 -4.08
CA ALA A 118 9.52 -2.31 -4.60
C ALA A 118 10.92 -2.32 -5.22
N GLN A 119 11.87 -3.05 -4.63
CA GLN A 119 13.22 -3.22 -5.20
C GLN A 119 13.18 -3.99 -6.52
N ASN A 120 12.48 -5.13 -6.57
CA ASN A 120 12.39 -5.96 -7.76
C ASN A 120 11.67 -5.23 -8.91
N MET A 121 10.67 -4.39 -8.59
CA MET A 121 10.04 -3.50 -9.56
C MET A 121 11.01 -2.43 -10.08
N ALA A 122 11.84 -1.84 -9.20
CA ALA A 122 12.83 -0.85 -9.60
C ALA A 122 13.95 -1.45 -10.49
N LEU A 123 14.23 -2.74 -10.33
CA LEU A 123 15.21 -3.48 -11.13
C LEU A 123 14.63 -4.09 -12.41
N ASN A 124 13.36 -3.84 -12.74
CA ASN A 124 12.63 -4.42 -13.88
C ASN A 124 12.57 -5.97 -13.88
N ASP A 125 12.72 -6.60 -12.72
CA ASP A 125 12.83 -8.05 -12.60
C ASP A 125 11.47 -8.75 -12.45
N LEU A 126 10.36 -7.99 -12.49
CA LEU A 126 8.99 -8.49 -12.35
C LEU A 126 8.11 -8.03 -13.51
N ALA A 127 7.59 -9.01 -14.26
CA ALA A 127 6.51 -8.77 -15.23
C ALA A 127 5.21 -8.36 -14.51
N GLY A 128 4.42 -7.47 -15.13
CA GLY A 128 3.19 -6.93 -14.53
C GLY A 128 2.18 -7.99 -14.05
N GLU A 129 2.16 -9.17 -14.66
CA GLU A 129 1.32 -10.30 -14.24
C GLU A 129 1.69 -10.86 -12.86
N ALA A 130 2.97 -10.77 -12.47
CA ALA A 130 3.45 -11.21 -11.16
C ALA A 130 2.94 -10.31 -10.01
N LEU A 131 2.41 -9.12 -10.31
CA LEU A 131 1.86 -8.17 -9.33
C LEU A 131 0.42 -8.50 -8.93
N ILE A 132 -0.32 -9.26 -9.74
CA ILE A 132 -1.71 -9.65 -9.47
C ILE A 132 -1.90 -10.30 -8.09
N PRO A 133 -1.11 -11.32 -7.68
CA PRO A 133 -1.27 -11.92 -6.35
C PRO A 133 -1.02 -10.94 -5.20
N TYR A 134 -0.13 -9.96 -5.37
CA TYR A 134 0.11 -8.91 -4.37
C TYR A 134 -1.11 -7.99 -4.22
N ILE A 135 -1.76 -7.62 -5.32
CA ILE A 135 -2.99 -6.82 -5.31
C ILE A 135 -4.11 -7.58 -4.59
N LEU A 136 -4.32 -8.86 -4.91
CA LEU A 136 -5.39 -9.67 -4.30
C LEU A 136 -5.21 -9.82 -2.78
N ILE A 137 -3.99 -10.10 -2.33
CA ILE A 137 -3.68 -10.22 -0.90
C ILE A 137 -3.85 -8.87 -0.20
N SER A 138 -3.44 -7.78 -0.85
CA SER A 138 -3.58 -6.42 -0.32
C SER A 138 -5.05 -6.03 -0.15
N LEU A 139 -5.91 -6.33 -1.14
CA LEU A 139 -7.35 -6.13 -1.06
C LEU A 139 -7.97 -6.91 0.11
N GLY A 140 -7.61 -8.18 0.26
CA GLY A 140 -8.06 -9.00 1.39
C GLY A 140 -7.66 -8.41 2.74
N LEU A 141 -6.43 -7.94 2.88
CA LEU A 141 -5.94 -7.31 4.12
C LEU A 141 -6.64 -6.00 4.44
N ILE A 142 -6.88 -5.15 3.43
CA ILE A 142 -7.62 -3.90 3.61
C ILE A 142 -9.05 -4.20 4.06
N ALA A 143 -9.73 -5.17 3.43
CA ALA A 143 -11.08 -5.59 3.83
C ALA A 143 -11.12 -6.09 5.28
N CYS A 144 -10.19 -6.98 5.67
CA CYS A 144 -10.05 -7.46 7.05
C CYS A 144 -9.80 -6.29 8.03
N SER A 145 -8.96 -5.34 7.63
CA SER A 145 -8.62 -4.21 8.49
C SER A 145 -9.78 -3.26 8.73
N ILE A 146 -10.65 -3.06 7.73
CA ILE A 146 -11.89 -2.28 7.89
C ILE A 146 -12.78 -2.92 8.95
N VAL A 147 -12.95 -4.25 8.90
CA VAL A 147 -13.75 -5.00 9.88
C VAL A 147 -13.16 -4.88 11.29
N ILE A 148 -11.84 -5.07 11.42
CA ILE A 148 -11.14 -4.96 12.71
C ILE A 148 -11.30 -3.54 13.27
N ASN A 149 -11.08 -2.50 12.46
CA ASN A 149 -11.23 -1.12 12.92
C ASN A 149 -12.66 -0.80 13.36
N ALA A 150 -13.67 -1.27 12.61
CA ALA A 150 -15.06 -1.10 13.01
C ALA A 150 -15.35 -1.75 14.38
N GLN A 151 -14.76 -2.92 14.67
CA GLN A 151 -14.91 -3.59 15.95
C GLN A 151 -14.16 -2.88 17.09
N VAL A 152 -12.94 -2.42 16.86
CA VAL A 152 -12.13 -1.71 17.88
C VAL A 152 -12.80 -0.40 18.27
N ILE A 153 -13.31 0.38 17.31
CA ILE A 153 -14.05 1.63 17.59
C ILE A 153 -15.29 1.33 18.44
N LYS A 154 -16.03 0.26 18.10
CA LYS A 154 -17.21 -0.14 18.89
C LYS A 154 -16.88 -0.42 20.36
N ARG A 155 -15.68 -0.94 20.66
CA ARG A 155 -15.27 -1.28 22.04
C ARG A 155 -14.69 -0.10 22.84
N LYS A 156 -14.18 0.94 22.18
CA LYS A 156 -13.54 2.10 22.83
C LYS A 156 -14.47 3.26 23.16
N GLU A 157 -15.64 3.34 22.52
CA GLU A 157 -16.66 4.37 22.81
C GLU A 157 -17.67 3.94 23.91
N PHE A 158 -17.35 2.92 24.71
CA PHE A 158 -18.09 2.54 25.93
C PHE A 158 -17.30 2.98 27.17
#